data_AF-A0A3M2U900-F1
#
_entry.id   AF-A0A3M2U900-F1
#
_cell.length_a   1.000
_cell.length_b   1.000
_cell.length_c   1.000
_cell.angle_alpha   90.00
_cell.angle_beta   90.00
_cell.angle_gamma   90.00
#
_symmetry.space_group_name_H-M   'P 1'
#
loop_
_entity.id
_entity.type
_entity.pdbx_description
1 polymer ?
#
loop_
_entity_poly.entity_id
_entity_poly.type
_entity_poly.pdbx_seq_one_letter_code
_entity_poly.pdbx_strand_id
1 'polypeptide(L)'
;SWARLGSDGAWLPWLQAQQVNVAPLQAANCGFEVSAWSDLLRSKFAGAPLKNIAMGLTGQALRLGECVLTETGVEGSLVYALSAQIREQINLQGSAVVHIDLLPGKALPDVQKALNKPRGSRSMAKHLHSQLGLE
;
A
#
# COMPACT_ATOMS: atom_id res chain seq x y z
N SER A 1 -14.46 9.88 3.68
CA SER A 1 -15.70 10.67 3.85
C SER A 1 -15.35 11.93 4.61
N TRP A 2 -15.90 13.09 4.21
CA TRP A 2 -15.59 14.37 4.84
C TRP A 2 -16.80 14.81 5.68
N ALA A 3 -16.86 14.38 6.94
CA ALA A 3 -17.95 14.76 7.85
C ALA A 3 -18.10 16.29 7.98
N ARG A 4 -16.98 17.01 7.93
CA ARG A 4 -16.93 18.48 7.94
C ARG A 4 -17.60 19.14 6.73
N LEU A 5 -17.79 18.40 5.63
CA LEU A 5 -18.49 18.85 4.43
C LEU A 5 -19.96 18.37 4.40
N GLY A 6 -20.50 17.87 5.52
CA GLY A 6 -21.91 17.49 5.68
C GLY A 6 -22.22 16.03 5.38
N SER A 7 -21.22 15.17 5.15
CA SER A 7 -21.46 13.72 5.01
C SER A 7 -21.60 13.07 6.38
N ASP A 8 -22.83 12.87 6.84
CA ASP A 8 -23.17 12.42 8.21
C ASP A 8 -23.85 11.04 8.28
N GLY A 9 -24.26 10.48 7.13
CA GLY A 9 -24.95 9.19 7.08
C GLY A 9 -26.39 9.22 7.60
N ALA A 10 -27.02 10.39 7.72
CA ALA A 10 -28.38 10.53 8.28
C ALA A 10 -29.48 9.78 7.50
N TRP A 11 -29.20 9.31 6.29
CA TRP A 11 -30.10 8.49 5.47
C TRP A 11 -30.21 7.03 5.94
N LEU A 12 -29.24 6.52 6.73
CA LEU A 12 -29.24 5.11 7.18
C LEU A 12 -30.52 4.74 7.95
N PRO A 13 -30.93 5.47 9.01
CA PRO A 13 -32.11 5.13 9.79
C PRO A 13 -33.39 5.10 8.95
N TRP A 14 -33.50 5.94 7.93
CA TRP A 14 -34.68 5.98 7.07
C TRP A 14 -34.82 4.71 6.23
N LEU A 15 -33.72 4.21 5.66
CA LEU A 15 -33.73 2.96 4.91
C LEU A 15 -33.99 1.75 5.82
N GLN A 16 -33.39 1.73 7.01
CA GLN A 16 -33.62 0.67 8.00
C GLN A 16 -35.08 0.64 8.47
N ALA A 17 -35.72 1.80 8.66
CA ALA A 17 -37.15 1.88 8.99
C ALA A 17 -38.05 1.30 7.90
N GLN A 18 -37.60 1.31 6.64
CA GLN A 18 -38.27 0.65 5.51
C GLN A 18 -37.86 -0.83 5.35
N GLN A 19 -37.20 -1.42 6.35
CA GLN A 19 -36.69 -2.80 6.34
C GLN A 19 -35.72 -3.11 5.19
N VAL A 20 -35.08 -2.09 4.63
CA VAL A 20 -34.01 -2.26 3.64
C VAL A 20 -32.77 -2.77 4.36
N ASN A 21 -32.19 -3.87 3.86
CA ASN A 21 -30.93 -4.37 4.38
C ASN A 21 -29.78 -3.46 3.94
N VAL A 22 -29.02 -2.92 4.89
CA VAL A 22 -27.91 -2.00 4.65
C VAL A 22 -26.64 -2.61 5.26
N ALA A 23 -25.61 -2.78 4.43
CA ALA A 23 -24.29 -3.18 4.92
C ALA A 23 -23.67 -2.07 5.80
N PRO A 24 -22.98 -2.40 6.90
CA PRO A 24 -22.33 -1.40 7.74
C PRO A 24 -21.40 -0.50 6.94
N LEU A 25 -21.50 0.82 7.15
CA LEU A 25 -20.59 1.78 6.53
C LEU A 25 -19.17 1.54 7.01
N GLN A 26 -18.24 1.54 6.05
CA GLN A 26 -16.83 1.28 6.30
C GLN A 26 -15.96 2.25 5.52
N ALA A 27 -14.75 2.49 6.01
CA ALA A 27 -13.78 3.34 5.34
C ALA A 27 -13.41 2.76 3.97
N ALA A 28 -13.37 3.62 2.95
CA ALA A 28 -12.96 3.29 1.59
C ALA A 28 -12.12 4.45 1.03
N ASN A 29 -11.24 4.15 0.07
CA ASN A 29 -10.29 5.12 -0.50
C ASN A 29 -9.46 5.83 0.58
N CYS A 30 -8.92 5.06 1.53
CA CYS A 30 -8.09 5.54 2.63
C CYS A 30 -6.72 4.87 2.62
N GLY A 31 -5.75 5.50 3.29
CA GLY A 31 -4.47 4.88 3.61
C GLY A 31 -4.60 3.80 4.68
N PHE A 32 -3.53 3.07 4.91
CA PHE A 32 -3.44 2.05 5.96
C PHE A 32 -2.20 2.24 6.80
N GLU A 33 -2.35 2.04 8.10
CA GLU A 33 -1.25 2.03 9.05
C GLU A 33 -0.56 0.66 9.05
N VAL A 34 0.75 0.66 9.27
CA VAL A 34 1.57 -0.53 9.31
C VAL A 34 2.19 -0.64 10.70
N SER A 35 1.89 -1.74 11.41
CA SER A 35 2.26 -1.91 12.82
C SER A 35 3.77 -1.84 13.08
N ALA A 36 4.58 -2.37 12.17
CA ALA A 36 6.04 -2.38 12.25
C ALA A 36 6.70 -1.31 11.38
N TRP A 37 6.16 -0.08 11.38
CA TRP A 37 6.75 1.04 10.64
C TRP A 37 8.05 1.53 11.29
N SER A 38 9.17 1.38 10.58
CA SER A 38 10.49 1.74 11.13
C SER A 38 10.65 3.24 11.35
N ASP A 39 11.44 3.62 12.34
CA ASP A 39 11.78 5.03 12.61
C ASP A 39 12.45 5.71 11.42
N LEU A 40 13.22 4.96 10.62
CA LEU A 40 13.83 5.48 9.40
C LEU A 40 12.77 5.86 8.37
N LEU A 41 11.77 5.00 8.14
CA LEU A 41 10.67 5.31 7.21
C LEU A 41 9.88 6.52 7.68
N ARG A 42 9.52 6.55 8.98
CA ARG A 42 8.80 7.67 9.59
C ARG A 42 9.56 8.98 9.48
N SER A 43 10.83 9.02 9.91
CA SER A 43 11.58 10.27 10.07
C SER A 43 12.17 10.82 8.76
N LYS A 44 12.54 9.94 7.83
CA LYS A 44 13.27 10.33 6.61
C LYS A 44 12.43 10.23 5.35
N PHE A 45 11.45 9.34 5.32
CA PHE A 45 10.72 8.99 4.09
C PHE A 45 9.21 9.23 4.17
N ALA A 46 8.67 9.79 5.26
CA ALA A 46 7.30 10.26 5.26
C ALA A 46 7.10 11.34 4.17
N GLY A 47 6.06 11.18 3.36
CA GLY A 47 5.79 11.96 2.16
C GLY A 47 6.55 11.50 0.90
N ALA A 48 7.45 10.51 1.00
CA ALA A 48 8.21 10.04 -0.15
C ALA A 48 7.36 9.14 -1.06
N PRO A 49 7.34 9.39 -2.38
CA PRO A 49 6.58 8.57 -3.32
C PRO A 49 7.36 7.31 -3.71
N LEU A 50 6.67 6.18 -3.78
CA LEU A 50 7.12 4.97 -4.45
C LEU A 50 6.45 4.89 -5.83
N LYS A 51 7.24 5.09 -6.88
CA LYS A 51 6.77 5.12 -8.28
C LYS A 51 7.17 3.87 -9.03
N ASN A 52 6.41 3.54 -10.07
CA ASN A 52 6.67 2.40 -10.95
C ASN A 52 6.75 1.07 -10.19
N ILE A 53 5.96 0.94 -9.13
CA ILE A 53 5.85 -0.28 -8.32
C ILE A 53 4.61 -1.07 -8.72
N ALA A 54 4.53 -2.32 -8.28
CA ALA A 54 3.28 -3.08 -8.30
C ALA A 54 2.87 -3.50 -6.88
N MET A 55 1.56 -3.55 -6.62
CA MET A 55 1.03 -3.89 -5.30
C MET A 55 -0.15 -4.87 -5.43
N GLY A 56 -0.27 -5.80 -4.48
CA GLY A 56 -1.40 -6.71 -4.40
C GLY A 56 -1.42 -7.51 -3.11
N LEU A 57 -2.56 -8.15 -2.82
CA LEU A 57 -2.67 -9.07 -1.69
C LEU A 57 -2.15 -10.46 -2.07
N THR A 58 -1.85 -11.27 -1.05
CA THR A 58 -1.43 -12.67 -1.23
C THR A 58 -2.37 -13.43 -2.17
N GLY A 59 -1.83 -14.04 -3.22
CA GLY A 59 -2.58 -14.84 -4.19
C GLY A 59 -3.35 -14.02 -5.23
N GLN A 60 -3.20 -12.70 -5.26
CA GLN A 60 -3.81 -11.82 -6.26
C GLN A 60 -2.80 -11.27 -7.25
N ALA A 61 -3.27 -10.90 -8.44
CA ALA A 61 -2.44 -10.22 -9.44
C ALA A 61 -2.00 -8.84 -8.91
N LEU A 62 -0.72 -8.51 -9.09
CA LEU A 62 -0.21 -7.21 -8.72
C LEU A 62 -0.70 -6.15 -9.71
N ARG A 63 -1.08 -4.98 -9.18
CA ARG A 63 -1.44 -3.80 -9.96
C ARG A 63 -0.27 -2.82 -10.00
N LEU A 64 0.07 -2.35 -11.20
CA LEU A 64 1.05 -1.28 -11.41
C LEU A 64 0.52 0.08 -10.97
N GLY A 65 1.39 0.89 -10.38
CA GLY A 65 1.08 2.26 -10.00
C GLY A 65 2.07 2.85 -9.01
N GLU A 66 1.56 3.66 -8.11
CA GLU A 66 2.34 4.36 -7.09
C GLU A 66 1.61 4.43 -5.75
N CYS A 67 2.39 4.58 -4.69
CA CYS A 67 1.91 4.93 -3.37
C CYS A 67 2.88 5.92 -2.71
N VAL A 68 2.48 6.48 -1.59
CA VAL A 68 3.27 7.41 -0.78
C VAL A 68 3.45 6.78 0.59
N LEU A 69 4.68 6.84 1.10
CA LEU A 69 4.98 6.49 2.48
C LEU A 69 4.49 7.60 3.40
N THR A 70 3.79 7.26 4.47
CA THR A 70 3.35 8.21 5.50
C THR A 70 4.17 8.03 6.77
N GLU A 71 3.90 8.84 7.79
CA GLU A 71 4.51 8.67 9.11
C GLU A 71 4.14 7.33 9.76
N THR A 72 3.00 6.72 9.38
CA THR A 72 2.43 5.53 10.03
C THR A 72 2.18 4.36 9.09
N GLY A 73 2.37 4.52 7.79
CA GLY A 73 2.11 3.47 6.82
C GLY A 73 2.12 3.96 5.37
N VAL A 74 1.06 3.66 4.62
CA VAL A 74 1.01 3.91 3.17
C VAL A 74 -0.32 4.50 2.72
N GLU A 75 -0.27 5.34 1.70
CA GLU A 75 -1.45 5.88 1.03
C GLU A 75 -1.21 6.09 -0.48
N GLY A 76 -2.22 6.57 -1.19
CA GLY A 76 -2.11 6.86 -2.63
C GLY A 76 -2.85 5.88 -3.52
N SER A 77 -2.70 6.05 -4.83
CA SER A 77 -3.59 5.47 -5.85
C SER A 77 -3.66 3.93 -5.80
N LEU A 78 -2.52 3.24 -5.60
CA LEU A 78 -2.51 1.78 -5.44
C LEU A 78 -3.20 1.33 -4.15
N VAL A 79 -2.95 2.04 -3.04
CA VAL A 79 -3.53 1.71 -1.74
C VAL A 79 -5.05 1.90 -1.78
N TYR A 80 -5.53 2.97 -2.42
CA TYR A 80 -6.96 3.23 -2.55
C TYR A 80 -7.64 2.20 -3.45
N ALA A 81 -7.00 1.79 -4.54
CA ALA A 81 -7.50 0.75 -5.42
C ALA A 81 -7.69 -0.60 -4.71
N LEU A 82 -6.81 -0.92 -3.75
CA LEU A 82 -6.86 -2.17 -2.98
C LEU A 82 -7.60 -2.01 -1.65
N SER A 83 -8.05 -0.81 -1.30
CA SER A 83 -8.54 -0.49 0.06
C SER A 83 -9.71 -1.36 0.51
N ALA A 84 -10.62 -1.73 -0.40
CA ALA A 84 -11.72 -2.63 -0.07
C ALA A 84 -11.23 -4.03 0.34
N GLN A 85 -10.30 -4.60 -0.44
CA GLN A 85 -9.78 -5.94 -0.22
C GLN A 85 -8.88 -6.00 1.03
N ILE A 86 -8.04 -4.98 1.23
CA ILE A 86 -7.20 -4.85 2.44
C ILE A 86 -8.10 -4.80 3.68
N ARG A 87 -9.14 -3.96 3.65
CA ARG A 87 -10.10 -3.84 4.76
C ARG A 87 -10.82 -5.15 5.04
N GLU A 88 -11.27 -5.86 4.01
CA GLU A 88 -11.91 -7.17 4.19
C GLU A 88 -10.99 -8.18 4.88
N GLN A 89 -9.71 -8.25 4.48
CA GLN A 89 -8.74 -9.11 5.15
C GLN A 89 -8.53 -8.70 6.61
N ILE A 90 -8.41 -7.39 6.90
CA ILE A 90 -8.29 -6.89 8.27
C ILE A 90 -9.52 -7.26 9.11
N ASN A 91 -10.73 -7.10 8.58
CA ASN A 91 -11.96 -7.46 9.30
C ASN A 91 -12.03 -8.96 9.61
N LEU A 92 -11.50 -9.81 8.73
CA LEU A 92 -11.55 -11.27 8.88
C LEU A 92 -10.41 -11.82 9.76
N GLN A 93 -9.21 -11.25 9.67
CA GLN A 93 -7.98 -11.82 10.23
C GLN A 93 -7.30 -10.89 11.25
N GLY A 94 -7.84 -9.70 11.48
CA GLY A 94 -7.23 -8.65 12.32
C GLY A 94 -6.06 -7.92 11.65
N SER A 95 -5.60 -8.37 10.48
CA SER A 95 -4.51 -7.75 9.72
C SER A 95 -4.58 -8.14 8.24
N ALA A 96 -3.79 -7.47 7.40
CA ALA A 96 -3.61 -7.83 6.00
C ALA A 96 -2.14 -7.74 5.61
N VAL A 97 -1.68 -8.67 4.76
CA VAL A 97 -0.36 -8.61 4.14
C VAL A 97 -0.51 -8.14 2.71
N VAL A 98 0.13 -7.03 2.40
CA VAL A 98 0.21 -6.45 1.06
C VAL A 98 1.63 -6.62 0.55
N HIS A 99 1.77 -7.19 -0.65
CA HIS A 99 3.04 -7.35 -1.32
C HIS A 99 3.29 -6.15 -2.22
N ILE A 100 4.52 -5.66 -2.19
CA ILE A 100 5.00 -4.59 -3.07
C ILE A 100 6.17 -5.15 -3.87
N ASP A 101 6.05 -5.11 -5.19
CA ASP A 101 7.15 -5.33 -6.11
C ASP A 101 7.73 -3.96 -6.51
N LEU A 102 8.99 -3.74 -6.14
CA LEU A 102 9.71 -2.50 -6.43
C LEU A 102 10.26 -2.46 -7.87
N LEU A 103 10.29 -3.60 -8.57
CA LEU A 103 10.88 -3.73 -9.90
C LEU A 103 9.97 -4.57 -10.82
N PRO A 104 8.68 -4.22 -10.97
CA PRO A 104 7.72 -5.05 -11.69
C PRO A 104 8.01 -5.18 -13.19
N GLY A 105 8.88 -4.32 -13.74
CA GLY A 105 9.38 -4.41 -15.11
C GLY A 105 10.60 -5.33 -15.29
N LYS A 106 11.09 -5.99 -14.23
CA LYS A 106 12.26 -6.89 -14.29
C LYS A 106 11.86 -8.29 -13.84
N ALA A 107 12.21 -9.29 -14.64
CA ALA A 107 12.02 -10.67 -14.23
C ALA A 107 12.98 -11.03 -13.07
N LEU A 108 12.52 -11.89 -12.17
CA LEU A 108 13.30 -12.33 -11.00
C LEU A 108 14.70 -12.86 -11.36
N PRO A 109 14.90 -13.69 -12.41
CA PRO A 109 16.23 -14.17 -12.79
C PRO A 109 17.18 -13.04 -13.18
N ASP A 110 16.68 -11.97 -13.80
CA ASP A 110 17.50 -10.82 -14.18
C ASP A 110 17.91 -9.99 -12.96
N VAL A 111 17.00 -9.82 -12.00
CA VAL A 111 17.29 -9.17 -10.71
C VAL A 111 18.37 -9.96 -9.97
N GLN A 112 18.22 -11.28 -9.86
CA GLN A 112 19.21 -12.15 -9.21
C GLN A 112 20.57 -12.08 -9.91
N LYS A 113 20.60 -12.17 -11.24
CA LYS A 113 21.82 -12.06 -12.04
C LYS A 113 22.52 -10.72 -11.83
N ALA A 114 21.76 -9.61 -11.74
CA ALA A 114 22.31 -8.28 -11.49
C ALA A 114 22.91 -8.17 -10.08
N LEU A 115 22.23 -8.70 -9.06
CA LEU A 115 22.68 -8.68 -7.67
C LEU A 115 23.82 -9.65 -7.35
N ASN A 116 24.00 -10.71 -8.14
CA ASN A 116 25.13 -11.62 -7.99
C ASN A 116 26.48 -10.98 -8.35
N LYS A 117 26.48 -9.80 -9.01
CA LYS A 117 27.73 -9.08 -9.25
C LYS A 117 28.30 -8.56 -7.94
N PRO A 118 29.60 -8.72 -7.68
CA PRO A 118 30.18 -8.30 -6.41
C PRO A 118 30.04 -6.79 -6.19
N ARG A 119 29.64 -6.43 -4.98
CA ARG A 119 29.50 -5.04 -4.55
C ARG A 119 30.85 -4.30 -4.50
N GLY A 120 31.94 -5.02 -4.17
CA GLY A 120 33.24 -4.41 -3.89
C GLY A 120 33.14 -3.48 -2.67
N SER A 121 33.76 -2.31 -2.76
CA SER A 121 33.77 -1.29 -1.70
C SER A 121 32.51 -0.40 -1.63
N ARG A 122 31.60 -0.48 -2.61
CA ARG A 122 30.38 0.36 -2.68
C ARG A 122 29.43 0.03 -1.53
N SER A 123 28.63 0.97 -1.02
CA SER A 123 27.55 0.67 -0.04
C SER A 123 26.43 -0.20 -0.64
N MET A 124 25.58 -0.83 0.18
CA MET A 124 24.43 -1.61 -0.31
C MET A 124 23.49 -0.74 -1.17
N ALA A 125 23.15 0.46 -0.69
CA ALA A 125 22.32 1.42 -1.44
C ALA A 125 22.94 1.76 -2.82
N LYS A 126 24.24 2.11 -2.87
CA LYS A 126 24.93 2.37 -4.14
C LYS A 126 24.98 1.15 -5.05
N HIS A 127 25.05 -0.04 -4.48
CA HIS A 127 25.03 -1.28 -5.25
C HIS A 127 23.66 -1.53 -5.88
N LEU A 128 22.58 -1.47 -5.08
CA LEU A 128 21.19 -1.61 -5.54
C LEU A 128 20.86 -0.57 -6.62
N HIS A 129 21.25 0.69 -6.41
CA HIS A 129 21.10 1.74 -7.42
C HIS A 129 21.83 1.38 -8.72
N SER A 130 23.11 1.00 -8.63
CA SER A 130 23.90 0.67 -9.83
C SER A 130 23.44 -0.58 -10.59
N GLN A 131 22.86 -1.57 -9.90
CA GLN A 131 22.47 -2.84 -10.51
C GLN A 131 21.02 -2.88 -10.93
N LEU A 132 20.14 -2.23 -10.17
CA LEU A 132 18.69 -2.34 -10.33
C LEU A 132 18.01 -1.00 -10.62
N GLY A 133 18.68 0.13 -10.42
CA GLY A 133 18.10 1.48 -10.59
C GLY A 133 17.20 1.90 -9.43
N LEU A 134 17.35 1.28 -8.25
CA LEU A 134 16.63 1.67 -7.04
C LEU A 134 17.27 2.92 -6.41
N GLU A 135 16.46 3.91 -6.05
CA GLU A 135 16.90 5.15 -5.38
C GLU A 135 16.73 5.08 -3.86
#